data_AF-M3CG58-F1
#
_entry.id   AF-M3CG58-F1
#
_cell.length_a   1.000
_cell.length_b   1.000
_cell.length_c   1.000
_cell.angle_alpha   90.00
_cell.angle_beta   90.00
_cell.angle_gamma   90.00
#
_symmetry.space_group_name_H-M   'P 1'
#
loop_
_entity.id
_entity.type
_entity.pdbx_description
1 polymer ?
#
loop_
_entity_poly.entity_id
_entity_poly.type
_entity_poly.pdbx_seq_one_letter_code
_entity_poly.pdbx_strand_id
1 'polypeptide(L)'
;MYTKFIAAALCFSAALVAAREINQDDVPDQCLTTPQCQSVVSTATNCGSAATADNGDVFSDKYYLQCACQVDHHDLNDCVSCIQYYKDGGDIAKLQDECGHSHD
;
A
#
# COMPACT_ATOMS: atom_id res chain seq x y z
N MET A 1 -27.85 49.15 9.97
CA MET A 1 -26.96 48.28 10.76
C MET A 1 -26.70 47.02 9.95
N TYR A 2 -25.43 46.82 9.56
CA TYR A 2 -24.94 45.69 8.78
C TYR A 2 -24.60 44.53 9.71
N THR A 3 -25.09 43.32 9.44
CA THR A 3 -24.27 42.09 9.45
C THR A 3 -25.14 40.93 8.98
N LYS A 4 -24.94 40.46 7.75
CA LYS A 4 -25.37 39.11 7.35
C LYS A 4 -24.16 38.20 7.51
N PHE A 5 -24.39 37.13 8.26
CA PHE A 5 -23.44 36.12 8.67
C PHE A 5 -22.60 35.61 7.51
N ILE A 6 -21.29 35.58 7.72
CA ILE A 6 -20.30 34.97 6.83
C ILE A 6 -20.63 33.48 6.78
N ALA A 7 -21.12 33.00 5.64
CA ALA A 7 -21.17 31.58 5.35
C ALA A 7 -19.72 31.11 5.25
N ALA A 8 -19.20 30.50 6.33
CA ALA A 8 -17.97 29.75 6.28
C ALA A 8 -18.24 28.50 5.45
N ALA A 9 -18.02 28.61 4.13
CA ALA A 9 -17.84 27.45 3.29
C ALA A 9 -16.61 26.72 3.82
N LEU A 10 -16.85 25.67 4.62
CA LEU A 10 -15.85 24.67 4.93
C LEU A 10 -15.51 24.03 3.58
N CYS A 11 -14.48 24.56 2.93
CA CYS A 11 -13.71 23.79 1.98
C CYS A 11 -13.19 22.60 2.78
N PHE A 12 -13.95 21.51 2.79
CA PHE A 12 -13.39 20.19 2.99
C PHE A 12 -12.44 20.00 1.82
N SER A 13 -11.21 20.48 2.01
CA SER A 13 -10.06 19.91 1.35
C SER A 13 -10.08 18.46 1.79
N ALA A 14 -10.81 17.63 1.05
CA ALA A 14 -10.55 16.21 0.99
C ALA A 14 -9.10 16.14 0.53
N ALA A 15 -8.19 16.16 1.51
CA ALA A 15 -6.94 15.47 1.35
C ALA A 15 -7.39 14.05 1.01
N LEU A 16 -7.45 13.76 -0.28
CA LEU A 16 -7.38 12.43 -0.81
C LEU A 16 -6.05 11.92 -0.28
N VAL A 17 -6.05 11.46 0.98
CA VAL A 17 -5.08 10.50 1.47
C VAL A 17 -5.42 9.32 0.61
N ALA A 18 -4.77 9.28 -0.54
CA ALA A 18 -4.94 8.22 -1.49
C ALA A 18 -4.59 6.97 -0.70
N ALA A 19 -5.59 6.15 -0.34
CA ALA A 19 -5.36 4.99 0.50
C ALA A 19 -4.32 4.14 -0.23
N ARG A 20 -3.18 3.93 0.43
CA ARG A 20 -2.08 3.16 -0.14
C ARG A 20 -2.36 1.72 0.21
N GLU A 21 -2.48 0.86 -0.81
CA GLU A 21 -2.79 -0.56 -0.59
C GLU A 21 -1.74 -1.27 0.24
N ILE A 22 -0.47 -0.87 0.09
CA ILE A 22 0.61 -1.31 0.97
C ILE A 22 0.96 -0.19 1.93
N ASN A 23 1.01 -0.50 3.22
CA ASN A 23 1.39 0.38 4.30
C ASN A 23 1.89 -0.44 5.52
N GLN A 24 2.21 0.24 6.63
CA GLN A 24 2.76 -0.43 7.82
C GLN A 24 1.76 -1.33 8.55
N ASP A 25 0.46 -1.07 8.43
CA ASP A 25 -0.57 -1.86 9.12
C ASP A 25 -0.74 -3.26 8.48
N ASP A 26 -0.14 -3.47 7.30
CA ASP A 26 -0.11 -4.76 6.62
C ASP A 26 0.93 -5.71 7.20
N VAL A 27 1.85 -5.21 8.05
CA VAL A 27 2.92 -5.97 8.69
C VAL A 27 2.61 -6.14 10.17
N PRO A 28 2.53 -7.39 10.70
CA PRO A 28 2.39 -7.63 12.13
C PRO A 28 3.52 -6.97 12.93
N ASP A 29 3.24 -6.50 14.15
CA ASP A 29 4.21 -5.83 15.02
C ASP A 29 5.53 -6.62 15.18
N GLN A 30 5.45 -7.95 15.21
CA GLN A 30 6.58 -8.86 15.32
C GLN A 30 7.52 -8.81 14.11
N CYS A 31 6.99 -8.46 12.93
CA CYS A 31 7.72 -8.35 11.67
C CYS A 31 8.13 -6.90 11.34
N LEU A 32 7.67 -5.89 12.10
CA LEU A 32 8.04 -4.49 11.88
C LEU A 32 9.53 -4.23 12.10
N THR A 33 10.23 -5.06 12.88
CA THR A 33 11.69 -4.97 13.07
C THR A 33 12.48 -5.70 11.99
N THR A 34 11.82 -6.45 11.11
CA THR A 34 12.46 -7.17 10.00
C THR A 34 12.81 -6.17 8.89
N PRO A 35 14.10 -5.95 8.57
CA PRO A 35 14.51 -4.95 7.59
C PRO A 35 13.87 -5.15 6.22
N GLN A 36 13.68 -6.41 5.82
CA GLN A 36 13.04 -6.78 4.56
C GLN A 36 11.59 -6.31 4.49
N CYS A 37 10.82 -6.42 5.58
CA CYS A 37 9.45 -5.90 5.61
C CYS A 37 9.39 -4.37 5.54
N GLN A 38 10.34 -3.68 6.18
CA GLN A 38 10.45 -2.23 6.05
C GLN A 38 10.80 -1.82 4.61
N SER A 39 11.72 -2.56 3.97
CA SER A 39 12.12 -2.37 2.57
C SER A 39 10.93 -2.52 1.62
N VAL A 40 10.20 -3.63 1.74
CA VAL A 40 8.98 -3.93 0.95
C VAL A 40 7.93 -2.84 1.11
N VAL A 41 7.55 -2.52 2.36
CA VAL A 41 6.54 -1.49 2.62
C VAL A 41 7.00 -0.14 2.07
N SER A 42 8.22 0.29 2.37
CA SER A 42 8.72 1.60 1.93
C SER A 42 8.71 1.77 0.40
N THR A 43 8.99 0.68 -0.32
CA THR A 43 9.02 0.64 -1.78
C THR A 43 7.60 0.64 -2.33
N ALA A 44 6.78 -0.33 -1.93
CA ALA A 44 5.45 -0.53 -2.50
C ALA A 44 4.41 0.53 -2.10
N THR A 45 4.57 1.15 -0.94
CA THR A 45 3.69 2.21 -0.43
C THR A 45 3.56 3.38 -1.42
N ASN A 46 4.58 3.65 -2.25
CA ASN A 46 4.62 4.79 -3.17
C ASN A 46 4.22 4.45 -4.62
N CYS A 47 3.88 3.20 -4.90
CA CYS A 47 3.78 2.66 -6.26
C CYS A 47 2.36 2.68 -6.86
N GLY A 48 1.41 3.25 -6.13
CA GLY A 48 0.03 3.45 -6.57
C GLY A 48 -0.85 3.81 -5.39
N SER A 49 -2.10 4.15 -5.67
CA SER A 49 -3.07 4.46 -4.62
C SER A 49 -4.48 4.05 -5.04
N ALA A 50 -5.31 3.66 -4.08
CA ALA A 50 -6.71 3.30 -4.31
C ALA A 50 -7.50 4.41 -5.02
N ALA A 51 -7.03 5.67 -4.92
CA ALA A 51 -7.62 6.81 -5.61
C ALA A 51 -7.44 6.76 -7.14
N THR A 52 -6.51 5.97 -7.66
CA THR A 52 -6.23 5.85 -9.11
C THR A 52 -6.65 4.51 -9.70
N ALA A 53 -7.07 3.54 -8.88
CA ALA A 53 -7.44 2.21 -9.34
C ALA A 53 -8.93 2.08 -9.64
N ASP A 54 -9.27 1.31 -10.68
CA ASP A 54 -10.66 0.96 -10.98
C ASP A 54 -11.26 0.20 -9.78
N ASN A 55 -12.41 0.68 -9.30
CA ASN A 55 -13.11 0.17 -8.10
C ASN A 55 -12.34 0.26 -6.76
N GLY A 56 -11.21 0.97 -6.71
CA GLY A 56 -10.41 1.12 -5.49
C GLY A 56 -9.57 -0.10 -5.13
N ASP A 57 -9.38 -1.04 -6.06
CA ASP A 57 -8.47 -2.18 -5.90
C ASP A 57 -7.25 -1.99 -6.80
N VAL A 58 -6.14 -1.59 -6.19
CA VAL A 58 -4.94 -1.24 -6.96
C VAL A 58 -4.27 -2.46 -7.60
N PHE A 59 -4.54 -3.68 -7.11
CA PHE A 59 -4.06 -4.92 -7.75
C PHE A 59 -4.73 -5.20 -9.10
N SER A 60 -5.88 -4.58 -9.37
CA SER A 60 -6.60 -4.74 -10.64
C SER A 60 -6.09 -3.82 -11.76
N ASP A 61 -5.27 -2.81 -11.43
CA ASP A 61 -4.66 -1.91 -12.40
C ASP A 61 -3.33 -2.50 -12.92
N LYS A 62 -3.25 -2.78 -14.23
CA LYS A 62 -2.03 -3.28 -14.90
C LYS A 62 -0.84 -2.32 -14.78
N TYR A 63 -1.06 -1.03 -14.49
CA TYR A 63 0.02 -0.06 -14.26
C TYR A 63 0.59 -0.11 -12.83
N TYR A 64 -0.20 -0.55 -11.83
CA TYR A 64 0.32 -0.88 -10.50
C TYR A 64 1.25 -2.10 -10.57
N LEU A 65 0.88 -3.06 -11.41
CA LEU A 65 1.66 -4.26 -11.63
C LEU A 65 2.72 -4.07 -12.72
N GLN A 66 3.77 -3.32 -12.38
CA GLN A 66 5.12 -3.63 -12.88
C GLN A 66 6.10 -3.85 -11.71
N CYS A 67 5.74 -4.86 -10.91
CA CYS A 67 6.29 -5.30 -9.61
C CYS A 67 6.36 -4.24 -8.49
N ALA A 68 5.40 -3.31 -8.56
CA ALA A 68 4.98 -2.27 -7.62
C ALA A 68 6.06 -1.70 -6.66
N CYS A 69 7.13 -1.08 -7.11
CA CYS A 69 7.65 -0.86 -8.47
C CYS A 69 9.15 -1.21 -8.44
N GLN A 70 9.44 -2.50 -8.30
CA GLN A 70 10.74 -3.17 -8.11
C GLN A 70 11.17 -3.39 -6.66
N VAL A 71 10.20 -3.77 -5.82
CA VAL A 71 10.50 -4.50 -4.58
C VAL A 71 11.48 -5.64 -4.86
N ASP A 72 12.51 -5.79 -4.02
CA ASP A 72 13.44 -6.91 -4.13
C ASP A 72 12.75 -8.23 -3.79
N HIS A 73 12.95 -9.26 -4.63
CA HIS A 73 12.26 -10.55 -4.48
C HIS A 73 12.73 -11.31 -3.24
N HIS A 74 14.01 -11.17 -2.85
CA HIS A 74 14.50 -11.79 -1.62
C HIS A 74 13.89 -11.10 -0.42
N ASP A 75 13.85 -9.77 -0.40
CA ASP A 75 13.18 -9.02 0.67
C ASP A 75 11.68 -9.35 0.74
N LEU A 76 11.00 -9.47 -0.40
CA LEU A 76 9.59 -9.84 -0.45
C LEU A 76 9.34 -11.23 0.13
N ASN A 77 10.14 -12.23 -0.28
CA ASN A 77 10.01 -13.60 0.21
C ASN A 77 10.32 -13.71 1.71
N ASP A 78 11.38 -13.04 2.18
CA ASP A 78 11.76 -13.02 3.59
C ASP A 78 10.69 -12.32 4.43
N CYS A 79 10.14 -11.21 3.94
CA CYS A 79 9.05 -10.53 4.63
C CYS A 79 7.80 -11.38 4.71
N VAL A 80 7.36 -11.99 3.60
CA VAL A 80 6.19 -12.87 3.57
C VAL A 80 6.40 -14.06 4.51
N SER A 81 7.60 -14.65 4.55
CA SER A 81 7.94 -15.74 5.47
C SER A 81 7.74 -15.34 6.94
N CYS A 82 8.12 -14.11 7.30
CA CYS A 82 7.82 -13.57 8.64
C CYS A 82 6.31 -13.43 8.86
N ILE A 83 5.61 -12.78 7.93
CA ILE A 83 4.18 -12.47 8.08
C ILE A 83 3.34 -13.74 8.18
N GLN A 84 3.58 -14.73 7.31
CA GLN A 84 2.86 -16.01 7.27
C GLN A 84 2.95 -16.81 8.57
N TYR A 85 3.97 -16.57 9.39
CA TYR A 85 4.05 -17.18 10.72
C TYR A 85 3.00 -16.63 11.70
N TYR A 86 2.53 -15.39 11.51
CA TYR A 86 1.62 -14.69 12.41
C TYR A 86 0.23 -14.42 11.81
N LYS A 87 0.12 -14.35 10.49
CA LYS A 87 -1.12 -14.04 9.76
C LYS A 87 -1.11 -14.67 8.37
N ASP A 88 -2.22 -15.28 7.99
CA ASP A 88 -2.43 -15.77 6.63
C ASP A 88 -2.90 -14.64 5.69
N GLY A 89 -2.27 -14.54 4.52
CA GLY A 89 -2.67 -13.62 3.44
C GLY A 89 -2.42 -12.14 3.73
N GLY A 90 -3.26 -11.27 3.16
CA GLY A 90 -3.14 -9.81 3.22
C GLY A 90 -2.45 -9.20 2.00
N ASP A 91 -2.29 -7.88 2.01
CA ASP A 91 -1.88 -7.13 0.81
C ASP A 91 -0.42 -7.38 0.42
N ILE A 92 0.46 -7.70 1.38
CA ILE A 92 1.84 -8.15 1.12
C ILE A 92 1.87 -9.55 0.48
N ALA A 93 0.96 -10.45 0.86
CA ALA A 93 0.87 -11.77 0.23
C ALA A 93 0.33 -11.68 -1.19
N LYS A 94 -0.69 -10.84 -1.43
CA LYS A 94 -1.18 -10.53 -2.78
C LYS A 94 -0.07 -9.90 -3.64
N LEU A 95 0.73 -9.01 -3.05
CA LEU A 95 1.90 -8.44 -3.71
C LEU A 95 2.90 -9.54 -4.14
N GLN A 96 3.12 -10.56 -3.32
CA GLN A 96 3.94 -11.72 -3.69
C GLN A 96 3.33 -12.57 -4.80
N ASP A 97 2.03 -12.84 -4.78
CA ASP A 97 1.37 -13.61 -5.83
C ASP A 97 1.50 -12.93 -7.21
N GLU A 98 1.39 -11.60 -7.23
CA GLU A 98 1.48 -10.82 -8.46
C GLU A 98 2.94 -10.52 -8.89
N CYS A 99 3.86 -10.29 -7.93
CA CYS A 99 5.24 -9.86 -8.23
C CYS A 99 6.27 -10.99 -8.15
N GLY A 100 6.01 -12.06 -7.38
CA GLY A 100 6.95 -13.15 -7.09
C GLY A 100 7.24 -14.07 -8.27
N HIS A 101 6.50 -13.94 -9.37
CA HIS A 101 6.71 -14.70 -10.60
C HIS A 101 7.44 -13.92 -11.71
N SER A 102 7.76 -12.64 -11.48
CA SER A 102 8.30 -11.75 -12.50
C SER A 102 9.82 -11.91 -12.68
N HIS A 103 10.32 -13.10 -13.06
CA HIS A 103 11.64 -13.28 -13.69
C HIS A 103 11.82 -14.72 -14.22
N ASP A 104 11.53 -14.90 -15.51
CA ASP A 104 12.37 -15.67 -16.47
C ASP A 104 12.73 -14.72 -17.62
#